data_AF-A0A5C3K9X3-F1
#
_entry.id   AF-A0A5C3K9X3-F1
#
_cell.length_a   1.000
_cell.length_b   1.000
_cell.length_c   1.000
_cell.angle_alpha   90.00
_cell.angle_beta   90.00
_cell.angle_gamma   90.00
#
_symmetry.space_group_name_H-M   'P 1'
#
loop_
_entity.id
_entity.type
_entity.pdbx_description
1 polymer ?
#
loop_
_entity_poly.entity_id
_entity_poly.type
_entity_poly.pdbx_seq_one_letter_code
_entity_poly.pdbx_strand_id
1 'polypeptide(L)'
;MAEELNEKGSKAYLEGNLVSARDFYETVRKPSSNVFLYCWLIHMSYYSNLSAVLFDLGTRYQPSTSRANINEDIRKFVERKSKQKEDEKVNELKAWGKLVDGANEAPPIEEELNHARIKSHLPLYFKAFQCWSHTMCIALLLRHVSSYTLVEINPASVARILIIFELFSATGDAKNEEEKDEIFATLIYMYTAMIISDYCVDRLIRTSAVVSKRLSSSQGSGPVILHGYLSIPCNSIPNLIAVLQEWCTSLNKTVAGVLKHNPKLQEPSGGDWRDIAEHDRLIRKETGIDPNDDYRFERRIVEETRGLVPPETLMQCHPALQKLQNTRSFKGLTLKNAKEEVLKTWKPNFILFQWEGMCAHHLFSMKDGSSDTNQHPQSELFDYFYMCMTSSYDDQLAVLLTVLRTTFSVLKQFFTRTITALQTLKGRVTIEVVIEDAISGLQCILTDRSRPKAYPSKFTRMWLSNFP
;
A
#
# COMPACT_ATOMS: atom_id res chain seq x y z
N MET A 1 -17.93 0.16 -26.97
CA MET A 1 -19.11 0.32 -26.10
C MET A 1 -18.77 1.11 -24.83
N ALA A 2 -17.85 0.65 -23.97
CA ALA A 2 -17.49 1.41 -22.75
C ALA A 2 -16.95 2.81 -23.09
N GLU A 3 -15.97 2.93 -24.00
CA GLU A 3 -15.42 4.23 -24.42
C GLU A 3 -16.49 5.18 -24.98
N GLU A 4 -17.38 4.66 -25.82
CA GLU A 4 -18.52 5.41 -26.36
C GLU A 4 -19.46 5.91 -25.25
N LEU A 5 -19.71 5.11 -24.21
CA LEU A 5 -20.47 5.54 -23.04
C LEU A 5 -19.71 6.57 -22.20
N ASN A 6 -18.37 6.52 -22.14
CA ASN A 6 -17.56 7.56 -21.49
C ASN A 6 -17.67 8.89 -22.22
N GLU A 7 -17.56 8.84 -23.55
CA GLU A 7 -17.64 10.02 -24.41
C GLU A 7 -19.04 10.64 -24.32
N LYS A 8 -20.09 9.81 -24.34
CA LYS A 8 -21.48 10.26 -24.11
C LYS A 8 -21.66 10.85 -22.72
N GLY A 9 -21.09 10.22 -21.69
CA GLY A 9 -21.11 10.74 -20.32
C GLY A 9 -20.37 12.08 -20.19
N SER A 10 -19.20 12.20 -20.83
CA SER A 10 -18.37 13.41 -20.81
C SER A 10 -19.04 14.55 -21.54
N LYS A 11 -19.64 14.26 -22.71
CA LYS A 11 -20.43 15.22 -23.48
C LYS A 11 -21.65 15.69 -22.68
N ALA A 12 -22.42 14.77 -22.09
CA ALA A 12 -23.58 15.13 -21.27
C ALA A 12 -23.18 15.98 -20.04
N TYR A 13 -22.03 15.68 -19.43
CA TYR A 13 -21.50 16.47 -18.32
C TYR A 13 -21.14 17.90 -18.75
N LEU A 14 -20.44 18.06 -19.88
CA LEU A 14 -20.10 19.37 -20.44
C LEU A 14 -21.33 20.19 -20.87
N GLU A 15 -22.41 19.52 -21.28
CA GLU A 15 -23.70 20.14 -21.59
C GLU A 15 -24.53 20.49 -20.33
N GLY A 16 -24.03 20.19 -19.13
CA GLY A 16 -24.73 20.41 -17.87
C GLY A 16 -25.85 19.39 -17.58
N ASN A 17 -25.98 18.34 -18.40
CA ASN A 17 -26.97 17.27 -18.22
C ASN A 17 -26.40 16.17 -17.30
N LEU A 18 -26.25 16.53 -16.02
CA LEU A 18 -25.60 15.70 -15.01
C LEU A 18 -26.30 14.35 -14.78
N VAL A 19 -27.63 14.28 -14.89
CA VAL A 19 -28.38 13.02 -14.74
C VAL A 19 -28.03 12.04 -15.85
N SER A 20 -28.00 12.52 -17.11
CA SER A 20 -27.62 11.65 -18.24
C SER A 20 -26.15 11.24 -18.16
N ALA A 21 -25.27 12.16 -17.74
CA ALA A 21 -23.86 11.84 -17.51
C ALA A 21 -23.70 10.71 -16.48
N ARG A 22 -24.40 10.79 -15.33
CA ARG A 22 -24.41 9.73 -14.31
C ARG A 22 -24.90 8.41 -14.90
N ASP A 23 -26.02 8.41 -15.61
CA ASP A 23 -26.62 7.19 -16.13
C ASP A 23 -25.71 6.50 -17.17
N PHE A 24 -25.00 7.28 -18.01
CA PHE A 24 -23.98 6.74 -18.90
C PHE A 24 -22.83 6.09 -18.13
N TYR A 25 -22.29 6.76 -17.11
CA TYR A 25 -21.19 6.21 -16.31
C TYR A 25 -21.62 5.00 -15.44
N GLU A 26 -22.83 5.00 -14.89
CA GLU A 26 -23.38 3.84 -14.15
C GLU A 26 -23.70 2.65 -15.06
N THR A 27 -24.08 2.90 -16.31
CA THR A 27 -24.30 1.82 -17.29
C THR A 27 -23.00 1.06 -17.58
N VAL A 28 -21.86 1.76 -17.62
CA VAL A 28 -20.52 1.13 -17.74
C VAL A 28 -20.17 0.31 -16.51
N ARG A 29 -20.65 0.72 -15.32
CA ARG A 29 -20.41 0.02 -14.05
C ARG A 29 -21.04 -1.36 -13.98
N LYS A 30 -22.10 -1.66 -14.76
CA LYS A 30 -22.74 -2.97 -14.76
C LYS A 30 -21.83 -3.96 -15.49
N PRO A 31 -21.19 -4.91 -14.79
CA PRO A 31 -20.20 -5.77 -15.42
C PRO A 31 -20.87 -6.63 -16.48
N SER A 32 -20.42 -6.50 -17.74
CA SER A 32 -20.62 -7.57 -18.72
C SER A 32 -19.68 -8.70 -18.33
N SER A 33 -20.22 -9.89 -18.08
CA SER A 33 -19.54 -11.04 -17.47
C SER A 33 -18.35 -11.65 -18.23
N ASN A 34 -17.85 -11.02 -19.30
CA ASN A 34 -16.90 -11.69 -20.22
C ASN A 34 -15.67 -10.89 -20.67
N VAL A 35 -15.48 -9.62 -20.29
CA VAL A 35 -14.29 -8.87 -20.72
C VAL A 35 -13.81 -7.92 -19.62
N PHE A 36 -13.08 -8.46 -18.63
CA PHE A 36 -12.57 -7.68 -17.50
C PHE A 36 -11.22 -7.00 -17.82
N LEU A 37 -10.42 -7.57 -18.73
CA LEU A 37 -9.03 -7.17 -19.01
C LEU A 37 -8.87 -5.75 -19.59
N TYR A 38 -9.77 -5.33 -20.49
CA TYR A 38 -9.78 -3.98 -21.08
C TYR A 38 -10.52 -2.95 -20.21
N CYS A 39 -11.35 -3.41 -19.26
CA CYS A 39 -12.25 -2.56 -18.49
C CYS A 39 -11.55 -1.78 -17.37
N TRP A 40 -10.37 -2.16 -16.89
CA TRP A 40 -9.81 -1.56 -15.67
C TRP A 40 -9.18 -0.16 -15.85
N LEU A 41 -8.39 0.06 -16.90
CA LEU A 41 -7.86 1.40 -17.24
C LEU A 41 -8.95 2.35 -17.70
N ILE A 42 -9.90 1.80 -18.45
CA ILE A 42 -11.18 2.42 -18.77
C ILE A 42 -11.82 2.85 -17.44
N HIS A 43 -12.10 1.93 -16.51
CA HIS A 43 -12.81 2.12 -15.23
C HIS A 43 -12.33 3.31 -14.40
N MET A 44 -11.03 3.56 -14.25
CA MET A 44 -10.53 4.68 -13.43
C MET A 44 -11.04 6.04 -13.92
N SER A 45 -11.08 6.24 -15.25
CA SER A 45 -11.63 7.48 -15.83
C SER A 45 -13.14 7.61 -15.60
N TYR A 46 -13.91 6.51 -15.72
CA TYR A 46 -15.37 6.52 -15.44
C TYR A 46 -15.66 6.75 -13.97
N TYR A 47 -14.92 6.15 -13.05
CA TYR A 47 -15.14 6.38 -11.61
C TYR A 47 -14.79 7.81 -11.21
N SER A 48 -13.73 8.38 -11.78
CA SER A 48 -13.40 9.79 -11.59
C SER A 48 -14.51 10.69 -12.14
N ASN A 49 -14.95 10.44 -13.38
CA ASN A 49 -16.02 11.21 -14.01
C ASN A 49 -17.38 11.05 -13.29
N LEU A 50 -17.71 9.84 -12.85
CA LEU A 50 -18.93 9.56 -12.07
C LEU A 50 -18.87 10.26 -10.71
N SER A 51 -17.72 10.23 -10.03
CA SER A 51 -17.53 10.97 -8.78
C SER A 51 -17.72 12.47 -8.98
N ALA A 52 -17.19 13.04 -10.06
CA ALA A 52 -17.39 14.46 -10.41
C ALA A 52 -18.88 14.79 -10.64
N VAL A 53 -19.59 13.95 -11.41
CA VAL A 53 -21.03 14.12 -11.64
C VAL A 53 -21.84 14.02 -10.35
N LEU A 54 -21.54 13.03 -9.49
CA LEU A 54 -22.22 12.84 -8.21
C LEU A 54 -21.98 14.02 -7.26
N PHE A 55 -20.77 14.57 -7.27
CA PHE A 55 -20.42 15.78 -6.53
C PHE A 55 -21.27 16.98 -6.98
N ASP A 56 -21.33 17.25 -8.29
CA ASP A 56 -22.10 18.38 -8.83
C ASP A 56 -23.61 18.22 -8.68
N LEU A 57 -24.11 16.98 -8.69
CA LEU A 57 -25.51 16.68 -8.37
C LEU A 57 -25.85 16.91 -6.88
N GLY A 58 -24.87 17.21 -6.02
CA GLY A 58 -25.05 17.28 -4.57
C GLY A 58 -25.39 15.93 -3.93
N THR A 59 -25.36 14.85 -4.71
CA THR A 59 -25.58 13.48 -4.26
C THR A 59 -24.28 12.97 -3.67
N ARG A 60 -24.13 12.97 -2.34
CA ARG A 60 -23.02 12.25 -1.70
C ARG A 60 -23.03 10.79 -2.19
N TYR A 61 -21.89 10.27 -2.60
CA TYR A 61 -21.70 8.84 -2.87
C TYR A 61 -22.18 8.05 -1.66
N GLN A 62 -23.38 7.47 -1.73
CA GLN A 62 -23.86 6.49 -0.76
C GLN A 62 -23.62 5.11 -1.37
N PRO A 63 -22.73 4.28 -0.79
CA PRO A 63 -22.71 2.86 -1.10
C PRO A 63 -24.13 2.33 -0.91
N SER A 64 -24.58 1.53 -1.87
CA SER A 64 -25.97 1.09 -2.01
C SER A 64 -26.45 0.29 -0.79
N THR A 65 -26.96 0.98 0.21
CA THR A 65 -28.09 0.59 1.07
C THR A 65 -28.43 1.80 1.92
N SER A 66 -29.66 2.30 1.80
CA SER A 66 -30.10 3.45 2.60
C SER A 66 -29.92 3.12 4.09
N ARG A 67 -29.50 4.10 4.88
CA ARG A 67 -29.35 3.97 6.35
C ARG A 67 -30.62 3.44 7.02
N ALA A 68 -31.79 3.68 6.41
CA ALA A 68 -33.07 3.16 6.85
C ALA A 68 -33.18 1.63 6.66
N ASN A 69 -32.70 1.10 5.53
CA ASN A 69 -32.71 -0.35 5.27
C ASN A 69 -31.69 -1.09 6.12
N ILE A 70 -30.52 -0.50 6.36
CA ILE A 70 -29.51 -1.07 7.28
C ILE A 70 -30.07 -1.11 8.71
N ASN A 71 -30.73 -0.05 9.16
CA ASN A 71 -31.34 -0.03 10.49
C ASN A 71 -32.51 -1.01 10.60
N GLU A 72 -33.28 -1.22 9.52
CA GLU A 72 -34.34 -2.22 9.45
C GLU A 72 -33.78 -3.65 9.48
N ASP A 73 -32.70 -3.92 8.74
CA ASP A 73 -32.07 -5.24 8.69
C ASP A 73 -31.29 -5.55 9.97
N ILE A 74 -30.64 -4.56 10.58
CA ILE A 74 -30.08 -4.66 11.94
C ILE A 74 -31.20 -4.92 12.93
N ARG A 75 -32.34 -4.21 12.87
CA ARG A 75 -33.49 -4.45 13.75
C ARG A 75 -34.03 -5.87 13.57
N LYS A 76 -34.26 -6.32 12.33
CA LYS A 76 -34.73 -7.68 12.01
C LYS A 76 -33.72 -8.77 12.39
N PHE A 77 -32.43 -8.48 12.30
CA PHE A 77 -31.36 -9.39 12.73
C PHE A 77 -31.28 -9.46 14.26
N VAL A 78 -31.41 -8.32 14.94
CA VAL A 78 -31.49 -8.23 16.41
C VAL A 78 -32.76 -8.91 16.92
N GLU A 79 -33.92 -8.73 16.26
CA GLU A 79 -35.17 -9.43 16.59
C GLU A 79 -35.06 -10.94 16.37
N ARG A 80 -34.44 -11.38 15.26
CA ARG A 80 -34.17 -12.80 15.01
C ARG A 80 -33.20 -13.39 16.03
N LYS A 81 -32.14 -12.67 16.39
CA LYS A 81 -31.18 -13.08 17.43
C LYS A 81 -31.74 -12.98 18.85
N SER A 82 -32.68 -12.07 19.10
CA SER A 82 -33.39 -11.93 20.39
C SER A 82 -34.32 -13.11 20.61
N LYS A 83 -35.12 -13.48 19.60
CA LYS A 83 -35.97 -14.67 19.66
C LYS A 83 -35.17 -15.96 19.75
N GLN A 84 -34.05 -16.05 19.04
CA GLN A 84 -33.16 -17.22 19.09
C GLN A 84 -32.39 -17.32 20.42
N LYS A 85 -32.04 -16.19 21.05
CA LYS A 85 -31.43 -16.16 22.39
C LYS A 85 -32.44 -16.32 23.53
N GLU A 86 -33.71 -15.96 23.35
CA GLU A 86 -34.75 -16.20 24.36
C GLU A 86 -35.03 -17.69 24.54
N ASP A 87 -35.07 -18.49 23.47
CA ASP A 87 -35.31 -19.94 23.58
C ASP A 87 -34.10 -20.71 24.15
N GLU A 88 -32.87 -20.25 23.88
CA GLU A 88 -31.65 -20.82 24.47
C GLU A 88 -31.43 -20.34 25.91
N LYS A 89 -31.68 -19.05 26.21
CA LYS A 89 -31.58 -18.52 27.58
C LYS A 89 -32.72 -18.97 28.48
N VAL A 90 -33.94 -19.24 28.00
CA VAL A 90 -35.02 -19.74 28.87
C VAL A 90 -34.75 -21.18 29.33
N ASN A 91 -34.05 -21.97 28.53
CA ASN A 91 -33.59 -23.31 28.92
C ASN A 91 -32.35 -23.27 29.83
N GLU A 92 -31.46 -22.29 29.64
CA GLU A 92 -30.29 -22.08 30.50
C GLU A 92 -30.67 -21.39 31.85
N LEU A 93 -31.62 -20.44 31.85
CA LEU A 93 -32.14 -19.76 33.04
C LEU A 93 -33.05 -20.65 33.90
N LYS A 94 -33.74 -21.64 33.31
CA LYS A 94 -34.39 -22.71 34.11
C LYS A 94 -33.39 -23.61 34.83
N ALA A 95 -32.16 -23.71 34.33
CA ALA A 95 -31.07 -24.45 34.98
C ALA A 95 -30.33 -23.62 36.05
N TRP A 96 -30.36 -22.27 35.95
CA TRP A 96 -29.71 -21.36 36.91
C TRP A 96 -30.65 -20.73 37.95
N GLY A 97 -31.97 -20.77 37.74
CA GLY A 97 -33.00 -20.24 38.65
C GLY A 97 -33.24 -21.03 39.95
N LYS A 98 -32.19 -21.68 40.49
CA LYS A 98 -32.17 -22.23 41.86
C LYS A 98 -31.20 -21.51 42.81
N LEU A 99 -30.58 -20.39 42.40
CA LEU A 99 -29.80 -19.55 43.32
C LEU A 99 -29.98 -18.05 43.05
N VAL A 100 -30.77 -17.43 43.92
CA VAL A 100 -30.64 -16.06 44.44
C VAL A 100 -31.17 -14.88 43.61
N ASP A 101 -31.99 -14.10 44.31
CA ASP A 101 -32.73 -12.91 43.92
C ASP A 101 -31.88 -11.64 43.70
N GLY A 102 -32.37 -10.77 42.81
CA GLY A 102 -32.52 -9.35 43.11
C GLY A 102 -31.55 -8.33 42.48
N ALA A 103 -32.15 -7.44 41.66
CA ALA A 103 -31.95 -5.99 41.60
C ALA A 103 -31.35 -5.35 40.32
N ASN A 104 -32.24 -4.59 39.67
CA ASN A 104 -32.14 -3.23 39.09
C ASN A 104 -31.10 -2.88 38.02
N GLU A 105 -31.65 -2.31 36.95
CA GLU A 105 -31.04 -1.78 35.74
C GLU A 105 -30.34 -0.42 35.94
N ALA A 106 -29.20 -0.23 35.28
CA ALA A 106 -28.59 1.07 34.98
C ALA A 106 -28.37 1.18 33.46
N PRO A 107 -28.39 2.39 32.85
CA PRO A 107 -28.33 2.56 31.40
C PRO A 107 -26.91 2.34 30.83
N PRO A 108 -26.76 2.06 29.52
CA PRO A 108 -25.53 1.50 28.97
C PRO A 108 -24.39 2.53 28.85
N ILE A 109 -23.18 1.99 29.03
CA ILE A 109 -21.89 2.68 29.12
C ILE A 109 -21.34 2.92 27.70
N GLU A 110 -20.67 4.05 27.52
CA GLU A 110 -19.98 4.56 26.31
C GLU A 110 -18.96 3.57 25.68
N GLU A 111 -18.63 2.49 26.38
CA GLU A 111 -17.80 1.39 25.89
C GLU A 111 -18.46 0.58 24.76
N GLU A 112 -19.79 0.42 24.75
CA GLU A 112 -20.47 -0.35 23.69
C GLU A 112 -20.52 0.41 22.36
N LEU A 113 -20.63 1.75 22.41
CA LEU A 113 -20.53 2.63 21.24
C LEU A 113 -19.11 2.67 20.68
N ASN A 114 -18.09 2.60 21.54
CA ASN A 114 -16.69 2.46 21.11
C ASN A 114 -16.42 1.09 20.50
N HIS A 115 -17.01 0.02 21.03
CA HIS A 115 -16.87 -1.33 20.46
C HIS A 115 -17.50 -1.44 19.06
N ALA A 116 -18.59 -0.73 18.79
CA ALA A 116 -19.22 -0.66 17.48
C ALA A 116 -18.41 0.16 16.45
N ARG A 117 -17.72 1.23 16.89
CA ARG A 117 -16.82 2.01 16.02
C ARG A 117 -15.58 1.20 15.60
N ILE A 118 -15.06 0.37 16.49
CA ILE A 118 -13.88 -0.48 16.26
C ILE A 118 -14.16 -1.63 15.25
N LYS A 119 -15.41 -2.09 15.12
CA LYS A 119 -15.77 -3.21 14.21
C LYS A 119 -16.15 -2.82 12.78
N SER A 120 -16.17 -1.54 12.43
CA SER A 120 -16.34 -1.15 11.03
C SER A 120 -15.07 -1.49 10.25
N HIS A 121 -15.16 -2.41 9.27
CA HIS A 121 -14.04 -2.94 8.47
C HIS A 121 -13.37 -1.91 7.51
N LEU A 122 -13.43 -0.62 7.82
CA LEU A 122 -12.76 0.46 7.08
C LEU A 122 -11.21 0.53 7.22
N PRO A 123 -10.56 0.06 8.31
CA PRO A 123 -9.11 0.23 8.49
C PRO A 123 -8.22 -0.56 7.53
N LEU A 124 -8.73 -1.65 6.92
CA LEU A 124 -7.94 -2.52 6.05
C LEU A 124 -7.73 -1.92 4.65
N TYR A 125 -8.71 -1.18 4.12
CA TYR A 125 -8.54 -0.46 2.86
C TYR A 125 -7.52 0.69 3.00
N PHE A 126 -7.45 1.32 4.17
CA PHE A 126 -6.58 2.48 4.40
C PHE A 126 -5.07 2.15 4.33
N LYS A 127 -4.66 0.95 4.78
CA LYS A 127 -3.24 0.53 4.78
C LYS A 127 -2.73 0.12 3.39
N ALA A 128 -3.57 -0.53 2.57
CA ALA A 128 -3.22 -0.85 1.18
C ALA A 128 -3.21 0.41 0.31
N PHE A 129 -4.18 1.32 0.51
CA PHE A 129 -4.34 2.52 -0.33
C PHE A 129 -3.20 3.55 -0.19
N GLN A 130 -2.62 3.72 1.00
CA GLN A 130 -1.52 4.68 1.22
C GLN A 130 -0.20 4.28 0.53
N CYS A 131 0.07 2.98 0.36
CA CYS A 131 1.17 2.50 -0.48
C CYS A 131 0.80 2.46 -1.97
N TRP A 132 -0.45 2.09 -2.29
CA TRP A 132 -0.99 2.03 -3.65
C TRP A 132 -0.94 3.39 -4.36
N SER A 133 -1.41 4.48 -3.74
CA SER A 133 -1.64 5.74 -4.47
C SER A 133 -0.36 6.49 -4.86
N HIS A 134 0.68 6.44 -4.03
CA HIS A 134 1.85 7.31 -4.21
C HIS A 134 2.79 6.84 -5.32
N THR A 135 3.06 5.54 -5.44
CA THR A 135 3.97 5.03 -6.48
C THR A 135 3.22 4.69 -7.78
N MET A 136 1.96 4.21 -7.72
CA MET A 136 1.15 3.94 -8.92
C MET A 136 0.82 5.19 -9.73
N CYS A 137 0.40 6.28 -9.07
CA CYS A 137 0.00 7.51 -9.76
C CYS A 137 1.17 8.14 -10.52
N ILE A 138 2.38 8.08 -9.94
CA ILE A 138 3.58 8.65 -10.55
C ILE A 138 3.92 7.89 -11.85
N ALA A 139 3.95 6.57 -11.87
CA ALA A 139 4.35 5.86 -13.11
C ALA A 139 3.30 5.94 -14.23
N LEU A 140 2.00 5.83 -13.91
CA LEU A 140 0.94 5.79 -14.93
C LEU A 140 0.48 7.18 -15.39
N LEU A 141 0.54 8.21 -14.55
CA LEU A 141 0.05 9.54 -14.92
C LEU A 141 1.11 10.43 -15.60
N LEU A 142 2.39 10.10 -15.52
CA LEU A 142 3.45 10.95 -16.06
C LEU A 142 3.58 10.95 -17.60
N ARG A 143 2.77 10.17 -18.32
CA ARG A 143 2.76 10.24 -19.81
C ARG A 143 2.25 11.57 -20.36
N HIS A 144 1.44 12.33 -19.60
CA HIS A 144 0.77 13.54 -20.12
C HIS A 144 0.87 14.78 -19.21
N VAL A 145 1.64 14.72 -18.12
CA VAL A 145 1.66 15.78 -17.12
C VAL A 145 3.10 16.24 -16.90
N SER A 146 3.34 17.54 -17.07
CA SER A 146 4.66 18.17 -16.87
C SER A 146 4.99 18.47 -15.40
N SER A 147 3.99 18.45 -14.52
CA SER A 147 4.16 18.81 -13.10
C SER A 147 3.17 18.12 -12.19
N TYR A 148 3.65 17.60 -11.07
CA TYR A 148 2.88 16.94 -10.02
C TYR A 148 3.12 17.63 -8.69
N THR A 149 2.08 17.84 -7.91
CA THR A 149 2.19 18.29 -6.51
C THR A 149 1.56 17.24 -5.61
N LEU A 150 2.35 16.72 -4.68
CA LEU A 150 1.95 15.78 -3.65
C LEU A 150 1.78 16.52 -2.33
N VAL A 151 0.58 16.46 -1.74
CA VAL A 151 0.29 17.01 -0.41
C VAL A 151 0.10 15.86 0.57
N GLU A 152 0.94 15.80 1.60
CA GLU A 152 0.92 14.72 2.59
C GLU A 152 1.11 15.31 3.99
N ILE A 153 0.21 14.99 4.91
CA ILE A 153 0.25 15.52 6.28
C ILE A 153 1.34 14.85 7.12
N ASN A 154 1.69 13.61 6.79
CA ASN A 154 2.63 12.82 7.58
C ASN A 154 4.08 12.99 7.08
N PRO A 155 4.97 13.67 7.83
CA PRO A 155 6.36 13.86 7.42
C PRO A 155 7.10 12.53 7.25
N ALA A 156 6.72 11.46 7.97
CA ALA A 156 7.34 10.16 7.82
C ALA A 156 6.99 9.49 6.49
N SER A 157 5.76 9.68 5.99
CA SER A 157 5.39 9.21 4.64
C SER A 157 6.24 9.91 3.59
N VAL A 158 6.44 11.22 3.69
CA VAL A 158 7.30 11.97 2.76
C VAL A 158 8.77 11.57 2.89
N ALA A 159 9.30 11.46 4.11
CA ALA A 159 10.68 11.01 4.34
C ALA A 159 10.94 9.63 3.70
N ARG A 160 9.97 8.70 3.79
CA ARG A 160 10.02 7.41 3.10
C ARG A 160 10.12 7.59 1.59
N ILE A 161 9.28 8.45 0.98
CA ILE A 161 9.34 8.80 -0.44
C ILE A 161 10.75 9.31 -0.82
N LEU A 162 11.35 10.18 -0.01
CA LEU A 162 12.70 10.68 -0.28
C LEU A 162 13.75 9.56 -0.28
N ILE A 163 13.66 8.61 0.68
CA ILE A 163 14.52 7.43 0.72
C ILE A 163 14.35 6.57 -0.53
N ILE A 164 13.12 6.39 -1.01
CA ILE A 164 12.84 5.62 -2.24
C ILE A 164 13.53 6.25 -3.44
N PHE A 165 13.41 7.57 -3.62
CA PHE A 165 14.06 8.28 -4.71
C PHE A 165 15.60 8.24 -4.59
N GLU A 166 16.14 8.29 -3.37
CA GLU A 166 17.57 8.11 -3.15
C GLU A 166 18.03 6.70 -3.53
N LEU A 167 17.29 5.66 -3.12
CA LEU A 167 17.56 4.28 -3.49
C LEU A 167 17.45 4.07 -5.01
N PHE A 168 16.47 4.68 -5.68
CA PHE A 168 16.36 4.67 -7.14
C PHE A 168 17.60 5.28 -7.80
N SER A 169 18.10 6.41 -7.30
CA SER A 169 19.36 6.99 -7.78
C SER A 169 20.52 6.03 -7.57
N ALA A 170 20.63 5.44 -6.38
CA ALA A 170 21.69 4.51 -6.04
C ALA A 170 21.72 3.25 -6.92
N THR A 171 20.59 2.80 -7.48
CA THR A 171 20.58 1.66 -8.42
C THR A 171 21.40 1.94 -9.69
N GLY A 172 21.46 3.20 -10.14
CA GLY A 172 22.27 3.61 -11.29
C GLY A 172 23.76 3.71 -10.98
N ASP A 173 24.11 3.83 -9.71
CA ASP A 173 25.49 3.96 -9.21
C ASP A 173 26.05 2.65 -8.63
N ALA A 174 25.27 1.57 -8.65
CA ALA A 174 25.66 0.26 -8.11
C ALA A 174 26.85 -0.34 -8.88
N LYS A 175 27.84 -0.85 -8.15
CA LYS A 175 29.11 -1.33 -8.73
C LYS A 175 29.03 -2.73 -9.32
N ASN A 176 28.10 -3.53 -8.83
CA ASN A 176 27.88 -4.92 -9.24
C ASN A 176 26.41 -5.31 -9.02
N GLU A 177 26.00 -6.48 -9.53
CA GLU A 177 24.63 -6.95 -9.41
C GLU A 177 24.23 -7.30 -7.97
N GLU A 178 25.18 -7.69 -7.11
CA GLU A 178 24.91 -7.95 -5.68
C GLU A 178 24.50 -6.66 -4.95
N GLU A 179 25.23 -5.56 -5.13
CA GLU A 179 24.89 -4.26 -4.57
C GLU A 179 23.55 -3.74 -5.12
N LYS A 180 23.31 -3.93 -6.41
CA LYS A 180 22.04 -3.56 -7.05
C LYS A 180 20.87 -4.36 -6.49
N ASP A 181 21.06 -5.66 -6.28
CA ASP A 181 20.08 -6.54 -5.65
C ASP A 181 19.87 -6.21 -4.18
N GLU A 182 20.90 -5.76 -3.44
CA GLU A 182 20.77 -5.24 -2.08
C GLU A 182 19.88 -3.99 -2.06
N ILE A 183 20.06 -3.08 -3.03
CA ILE A 183 19.22 -1.88 -3.16
C ILE A 183 17.77 -2.25 -3.48
N PHE A 184 17.54 -3.16 -4.43
CA PHE A 184 16.18 -3.65 -4.73
C PHE A 184 15.56 -4.40 -3.56
N ALA A 185 16.30 -5.27 -2.88
CA ALA A 185 15.82 -5.97 -1.69
C ALA A 185 15.44 -4.97 -0.60
N THR A 186 16.24 -3.92 -0.40
CA THR A 186 15.94 -2.84 0.53
C THR A 186 14.64 -2.11 0.17
N LEU A 187 14.48 -1.71 -1.11
CA LEU A 187 13.25 -1.09 -1.61
C LEU A 187 12.03 -1.98 -1.35
N ILE A 188 12.12 -3.25 -1.74
CA ILE A 188 11.02 -4.21 -1.67
C ILE A 188 10.64 -4.47 -0.22
N TYR A 189 11.61 -4.81 0.62
CA TYR A 189 11.37 -5.21 2.00
C TYR A 189 10.86 -4.06 2.86
N MET A 190 11.28 -2.83 2.56
CA MET A 190 10.78 -1.63 3.22
C MET A 190 9.24 -1.52 3.15
N TYR A 191 8.63 -1.99 2.06
CA TYR A 191 7.17 -1.95 1.87
C TYR A 191 6.44 -3.21 2.32
N THR A 192 7.06 -4.37 2.11
CA THR A 192 6.32 -5.63 2.19
C THR A 192 6.57 -6.41 3.48
N ALA A 193 7.66 -6.13 4.21
CA ALA A 193 8.09 -6.96 5.32
C ALA A 193 8.25 -6.18 6.62
N MET A 194 7.75 -6.77 7.70
CA MET A 194 7.91 -6.23 9.06
C MET A 194 9.31 -6.40 9.64
N ILE A 195 10.02 -7.43 9.18
CA ILE A 195 11.41 -7.73 9.54
C ILE A 195 12.20 -7.86 8.26
N ILE A 196 13.42 -7.35 8.25
CA ILE A 196 14.28 -7.28 7.07
C ILE A 196 15.69 -7.70 7.46
N SER A 197 16.49 -8.14 6.50
CA SER A 197 17.89 -8.48 6.75
C SER A 197 18.65 -7.27 7.32
N ASP A 198 19.64 -7.52 8.17
CA ASP A 198 20.45 -6.48 8.80
C ASP A 198 21.14 -5.56 7.78
N TYR A 199 21.64 -6.09 6.67
CA TYR A 199 22.22 -5.28 5.59
C TYR A 199 21.21 -4.30 4.96
N CYS A 200 19.92 -4.67 4.87
CA CYS A 200 18.87 -3.75 4.40
C CYS A 200 18.63 -2.63 5.43
N VAL A 201 18.63 -2.95 6.73
CA VAL A 201 18.55 -1.92 7.79
C VAL A 201 19.71 -0.95 7.70
N ASP A 202 20.93 -1.47 7.55
CA ASP A 202 22.13 -0.65 7.47
C ASP A 202 22.11 0.24 6.21
N ARG A 203 21.59 -0.26 5.09
CA ARG A 203 21.35 0.54 3.89
C ARG A 203 20.31 1.63 4.11
N LEU A 204 19.19 1.34 4.77
CA LEU A 204 18.18 2.36 5.09
C LEU A 204 18.75 3.46 5.99
N ILE A 205 19.48 3.10 7.04
CA ILE A 205 20.15 4.07 7.94
C ILE A 205 21.10 4.98 7.16
N ARG A 206 21.97 4.40 6.31
CA ARG A 206 22.90 5.18 5.47
C ARG A 206 22.15 6.10 4.50
N THR A 207 21.08 5.60 3.89
CA THR A 207 20.26 6.37 2.94
C THR A 207 19.57 7.54 3.64
N SER A 208 18.97 7.31 4.82
CA SER A 208 18.39 8.35 5.66
C SER A 208 19.41 9.45 5.99
N ALA A 209 20.64 9.07 6.36
CA ALA A 209 21.71 10.01 6.66
C ALA A 209 22.12 10.85 5.44
N VAL A 210 22.19 10.23 4.26
CA VAL A 210 22.49 10.94 2.99
C VAL A 210 21.40 11.96 2.68
N VAL A 211 20.13 11.57 2.74
CA VAL A 211 18.99 12.48 2.48
C VAL A 211 18.96 13.61 3.50
N SER A 212 19.09 13.29 4.80
CA SER A 212 19.12 14.29 5.89
C SER A 212 20.23 15.32 5.70
N LYS A 213 21.44 14.86 5.33
CA LYS A 213 22.59 15.74 5.06
C LYS A 213 22.32 16.66 3.86
N ARG A 214 21.73 16.15 2.78
CA ARG A 214 21.39 16.97 1.59
C ARG A 214 20.37 18.05 1.93
N LEU A 215 19.32 17.70 2.67
CA LEU A 215 18.32 18.66 3.13
C LEU A 215 18.90 19.71 4.09
N SER A 216 19.84 19.31 4.96
CA SER A 216 20.48 20.23 5.91
C SER A 216 21.48 21.19 5.24
N SER A 217 22.05 20.78 4.11
CA SER A 217 23.10 21.55 3.40
C SER A 217 22.51 22.66 2.51
N SER A 218 21.20 22.69 2.28
CA SER A 218 20.57 23.73 1.50
C SER A 218 20.40 25.01 2.31
N GLN A 219 21.24 26.01 2.05
CA GLN A 219 21.20 27.32 2.74
C GLN A 219 20.34 28.37 2.02
N GLY A 220 19.56 27.97 1.01
CA GLY A 220 18.73 28.86 0.21
C GLY A 220 17.35 29.13 0.82
N SER A 221 16.74 30.26 0.46
CA SER A 221 15.33 30.57 0.74
C SER A 221 14.35 29.92 -0.24
N GLY A 222 14.87 29.27 -1.29
CA GLY A 222 14.08 28.55 -2.29
C GLY A 222 14.05 27.04 -2.02
N PRO A 223 13.13 26.31 -2.67
CA PRO A 223 12.95 24.89 -2.43
C PRO A 223 14.21 24.08 -2.74
N VAL A 224 14.35 22.95 -2.06
CA VAL A 224 15.42 21.99 -2.31
C VAL A 224 15.01 21.06 -3.43
N ILE A 225 15.80 21.02 -4.50
CA ILE A 225 15.56 20.15 -5.64
C ILE A 225 16.48 18.93 -5.54
N LEU A 226 15.91 17.78 -5.24
CA LEU A 226 16.57 16.48 -5.24
C LEU A 226 16.38 15.79 -6.61
N HIS A 227 17.41 15.07 -7.06
CA HIS A 227 17.44 14.28 -8.30
C HIS A 227 17.09 15.05 -9.60
N GLY A 228 16.98 16.38 -9.54
CA GLY A 228 16.64 17.26 -10.66
C GLY A 228 15.14 17.35 -10.98
N TYR A 229 14.28 16.68 -10.22
CA TYR A 229 12.82 16.70 -10.44
C TYR A 229 12.00 16.67 -9.15
N LEU A 230 12.58 16.39 -7.98
CA LEU A 230 11.85 16.29 -6.72
C LEU A 230 12.08 17.57 -5.90
N SER A 231 11.06 18.42 -5.79
CA SER A 231 11.12 19.70 -5.09
C SER A 231 10.50 19.60 -3.71
N ILE A 232 11.23 20.11 -2.71
CA ILE A 232 10.79 20.16 -1.32
C ILE A 232 10.82 21.62 -0.84
N PRO A 233 9.66 22.20 -0.48
CA PRO A 233 9.57 23.53 0.12
C PRO A 233 10.36 23.64 1.42
N CYS A 234 10.98 24.81 1.67
CA CYS A 234 11.85 25.03 2.84
C CYS A 234 11.13 24.82 4.17
N ASN A 235 9.84 25.17 4.25
CA ASN A 235 9.04 25.01 5.47
C ASN A 235 8.83 23.52 5.85
N SER A 236 8.90 22.61 4.89
CA SER A 236 8.74 21.16 5.10
C SER A 236 10.03 20.49 5.60
N ILE A 237 11.20 21.13 5.39
CA ILE A 237 12.52 20.53 5.66
C ILE A 237 12.77 20.20 7.14
N PRO A 238 12.46 21.06 8.12
CA PRO A 238 12.74 20.75 9.53
C PRO A 238 12.07 19.47 10.01
N ASN A 239 10.80 19.26 9.66
CA ASN A 239 10.04 18.07 10.02
C ASN A 239 10.61 16.81 9.36
N LEU A 240 11.06 16.91 8.10
CA LEU A 240 11.71 15.81 7.40
C LEU A 240 13.06 15.44 8.01
N ILE A 241 13.89 16.43 8.32
CA ILE A 241 15.19 16.21 8.96
C ILE A 241 15.00 15.51 10.30
N ALA A 242 14.01 15.90 11.11
CA ALA A 242 13.71 15.26 12.38
C ALA A 242 13.40 13.76 12.22
N VAL A 243 12.52 13.39 11.28
CA VAL A 243 12.23 11.97 10.98
C VAL A 243 13.48 11.24 10.48
N LEU A 244 14.20 11.82 9.51
CA LEU A 244 15.36 11.17 8.90
C LEU A 244 16.49 10.96 9.91
N GLN A 245 16.71 11.90 10.84
CA GLN A 245 17.71 11.78 11.90
C GLN A 245 17.36 10.68 12.91
N GLU A 246 16.08 10.51 13.24
CA GLU A 246 15.62 9.38 14.04
C GLU A 246 15.93 8.06 13.32
N TRP A 247 15.60 7.98 12.04
CA TRP A 247 15.87 6.82 11.18
C TRP A 247 17.34 6.56 10.88
N CYS A 248 18.25 7.47 11.28
CA CYS A 248 19.68 7.19 11.33
C CYS A 248 20.08 6.30 12.52
N THR A 249 19.16 6.04 13.45
CA THR A 249 19.39 5.17 14.60
C THR A 249 18.62 3.86 14.45
N SER A 250 19.24 2.75 14.85
CA SER A 250 18.57 1.45 14.82
C SER A 250 17.48 1.38 15.88
N LEU A 251 16.33 0.83 15.53
CA LEU A 251 15.25 0.58 16.48
C LEU A 251 15.69 -0.38 17.58
N ASN A 252 15.49 -0.01 18.84
CA ASN A 252 15.77 -0.88 19.99
C ASN A 252 14.64 -1.91 20.21
N LYS A 253 14.30 -2.66 19.16
CA LYS A 253 13.31 -3.75 19.21
C LYS A 253 13.95 -5.01 18.65
N THR A 254 13.56 -6.15 19.21
CA THR A 254 13.99 -7.46 18.72
C THR A 254 12.96 -8.03 17.74
N VAL A 255 13.41 -8.88 16.81
CA VAL A 255 12.53 -9.62 15.90
C VAL A 255 11.52 -10.44 16.71
N ALA A 256 11.96 -11.13 17.76
CA ALA A 256 11.08 -11.91 18.63
C ALA A 256 9.97 -11.05 19.27
N GLY A 257 10.29 -9.83 19.72
CA GLY A 257 9.31 -8.89 20.26
C GLY A 257 8.27 -8.47 19.22
N VAL A 258 8.71 -8.16 18.00
CA VAL A 258 7.81 -7.80 16.89
C VAL A 258 6.90 -8.95 16.48
N LEU A 259 7.45 -10.17 16.36
CA LEU A 259 6.70 -11.36 15.97
C LEU A 259 5.72 -11.85 17.05
N LYS A 260 6.02 -11.60 18.33
CA LYS A 260 5.11 -11.90 19.44
C LYS A 260 3.79 -11.12 19.31
N HIS A 261 3.84 -9.89 18.83
CA HIS A 261 2.67 -9.03 18.66
C HIS A 261 1.95 -9.23 17.31
N ASN A 262 2.63 -9.84 16.34
CA ASN A 262 2.09 -10.18 15.02
C ASN A 262 2.22 -11.69 14.76
N PRO A 263 1.54 -12.52 15.57
CA PRO A 263 1.78 -13.96 15.58
C PRO A 263 1.26 -14.66 14.33
N LYS A 264 0.38 -14.02 13.54
CA LYS A 264 -0.23 -14.59 12.33
C LYS A 264 -0.18 -13.57 11.21
N LEU A 265 0.28 -14.00 10.04
CA LEU A 265 0.03 -13.23 8.83
C LEU A 265 -1.43 -13.41 8.43
N GLN A 266 -2.06 -12.34 7.97
CA GLN A 266 -3.31 -12.40 7.23
C GLN A 266 -3.07 -13.25 6.01
N GLU A 267 -4.05 -14.08 5.66
CA GLU A 267 -4.01 -14.67 4.32
C GLU A 267 -4.02 -13.54 3.30
N PRO A 268 -3.18 -13.62 2.25
CA PRO A 268 -3.30 -12.72 1.11
C PRO A 268 -4.78 -12.66 0.73
N SER A 269 -5.37 -11.47 0.77
CA SER A 269 -6.72 -11.26 0.24
C SER A 269 -6.64 -11.62 -1.23
N GLY A 270 -7.03 -12.86 -1.55
CA GLY A 270 -6.78 -13.43 -2.86
C GLY A 270 -7.42 -12.54 -3.91
N GLY A 271 -6.59 -11.76 -4.60
CA GLY A 271 -6.92 -11.29 -5.94
C GLY A 271 -7.34 -12.52 -6.75
N ASP A 272 -8.39 -12.37 -7.53
CA ASP A 272 -8.96 -13.49 -8.25
C ASP A 272 -7.98 -13.95 -9.35
N TRP A 273 -7.06 -14.86 -9.00
CA TRP A 273 -6.09 -15.46 -9.92
C TRP A 273 -6.78 -16.15 -11.10
N ARG A 274 -8.11 -16.31 -11.10
CA ARG A 274 -8.87 -16.86 -12.24
C ARG A 274 -8.55 -16.15 -13.56
N ASP A 275 -8.26 -14.84 -13.52
CA ASP A 275 -7.92 -14.08 -14.73
C ASP A 275 -6.53 -14.45 -15.31
N ILE A 276 -5.60 -14.91 -14.46
CA ILE A 276 -4.27 -15.39 -14.88
C ILE A 276 -4.25 -16.92 -15.05
N ALA A 277 -5.22 -17.64 -14.48
CA ALA A 277 -5.24 -19.11 -14.50
C ALA A 277 -5.19 -19.69 -15.92
N GLU A 278 -5.80 -19.02 -16.91
CA GLU A 278 -5.72 -19.44 -18.30
C GLU A 278 -4.31 -19.23 -18.88
N HIS A 279 -3.65 -18.10 -18.59
CA HIS A 279 -2.26 -17.88 -18.96
C HIS A 279 -1.33 -18.91 -18.29
N ASP A 280 -1.57 -19.24 -17.03
CA ASP A 280 -0.79 -20.24 -16.28
C ASP A 280 -0.96 -21.64 -16.86
N ARG A 281 -2.19 -21.96 -17.28
CA ARG A 281 -2.48 -23.21 -17.96
C ARG A 281 -1.73 -23.31 -19.28
N LEU A 282 -1.67 -22.22 -20.06
CA LEU A 282 -0.93 -22.15 -21.31
C LEU A 282 0.58 -22.28 -21.08
N ILE A 283 1.15 -21.50 -20.15
CA ILE A 283 2.59 -21.58 -19.80
C ILE A 283 2.94 -23.00 -19.36
N ARG A 284 2.13 -23.61 -18.49
CA ARG A 284 2.36 -24.99 -18.03
C ARG A 284 2.27 -26.00 -19.16
N LYS A 285 1.33 -25.81 -20.10
CA LYS A 285 1.17 -26.68 -21.27
C LYS A 285 2.37 -26.58 -22.21
N GLU A 286 2.91 -25.38 -22.42
CA GLU A 286 4.01 -25.13 -23.36
C GLU A 286 5.39 -25.47 -22.78
N THR A 287 5.61 -25.12 -21.51
CA THR A 287 6.94 -25.23 -20.87
C THR A 287 7.08 -26.44 -19.94
N GLY A 288 5.96 -27.01 -19.50
CA GLY A 288 5.94 -28.02 -18.44
C GLY A 288 6.21 -27.47 -17.03
N ILE A 289 6.47 -26.16 -16.89
CA ILE A 289 6.80 -25.51 -15.62
C ILE A 289 5.54 -24.88 -15.04
N ASP A 290 5.31 -25.06 -13.73
CA ASP A 290 4.24 -24.36 -13.03
C ASP A 290 4.73 -22.98 -12.57
N PRO A 291 4.27 -21.87 -13.18
CA PRO A 291 4.81 -20.54 -12.87
C PRO A 291 4.51 -20.09 -11.43
N ASN A 292 3.59 -20.77 -10.74
CA ASN A 292 3.21 -20.48 -9.35
C ASN A 292 3.91 -21.38 -8.32
N ASP A 293 4.80 -22.27 -8.75
CA ASP A 293 5.51 -23.15 -7.82
C ASP A 293 6.40 -22.35 -6.86
N ASP A 294 7.20 -21.43 -7.39
CA ASP A 294 8.06 -20.57 -6.58
C ASP A 294 7.28 -19.58 -5.72
N TYR A 295 6.15 -19.07 -6.22
CA TYR A 295 5.23 -18.24 -5.43
C TYR A 295 4.74 -18.98 -4.17
N ARG A 296 4.22 -20.20 -4.35
CA ARG A 296 3.71 -21.02 -3.23
C ARG A 296 4.82 -21.47 -2.30
N PHE A 297 6.00 -21.74 -2.85
CA PHE A 297 7.18 -22.09 -2.06
C PHE A 297 7.64 -20.92 -1.19
N GLU A 298 7.84 -19.73 -1.78
CA GLU A 298 8.20 -18.50 -1.05
C GLU A 298 7.14 -18.15 0.00
N ARG A 299 5.85 -18.30 -0.34
CA ARG A 299 4.74 -18.07 0.60
C ARG A 299 4.92 -18.91 1.86
N ARG A 300 5.22 -20.19 1.69
CA ARG A 300 5.43 -21.11 2.81
C ARG A 300 6.67 -20.77 3.62
N ILE A 301 7.75 -20.29 2.98
CA ILE A 301 8.91 -19.76 3.70
C ILE A 301 8.49 -18.59 4.59
N VAL A 302 7.79 -17.60 4.02
CA VAL A 302 7.32 -16.42 4.76
C VAL A 302 6.37 -16.80 5.91
N GLU A 303 5.45 -17.73 5.68
CA GLU A 303 4.52 -18.20 6.71
C GLU A 303 5.24 -18.88 7.88
N GLU A 304 6.29 -19.64 7.59
CA GLU A 304 7.02 -20.43 8.58
C GLU A 304 8.14 -19.66 9.28
N THR A 305 8.92 -18.85 8.55
CA THR A 305 10.12 -18.17 9.05
C THR A 305 9.89 -16.68 9.32
N ARG A 306 8.82 -16.09 8.76
CA ARG A 306 8.55 -14.64 8.71
C ARG A 306 9.56 -13.82 7.90
N GLY A 307 10.57 -14.46 7.31
CA GLY A 307 11.54 -13.82 6.42
C GLY A 307 11.14 -14.00 4.96
N LEU A 308 11.34 -12.96 4.15
CA LEU A 308 11.30 -13.04 2.69
C LEU A 308 12.54 -13.76 2.16
N VAL A 309 12.41 -14.40 1.00
CA VAL A 309 13.53 -15.06 0.33
C VAL A 309 14.38 -13.98 -0.37
N PRO A 310 15.68 -13.82 0.00
CA PRO A 310 16.58 -12.90 -0.70
C PRO A 310 16.77 -13.25 -2.18
N PRO A 311 17.22 -12.30 -3.01
CA PRO A 311 17.73 -12.65 -4.34
C PRO A 311 18.93 -13.60 -4.25
N GLU A 312 19.15 -14.36 -5.32
CA GLU A 312 20.23 -15.37 -5.40
C GLU A 312 21.60 -14.80 -5.06
N THR A 313 21.90 -13.58 -5.52
CA THR A 313 23.16 -12.86 -5.27
C THR A 313 23.41 -12.59 -3.77
N LEU A 314 22.36 -12.47 -2.96
CA LEU A 314 22.42 -12.23 -1.52
C LEU A 314 22.14 -13.50 -0.69
N MET A 315 21.90 -14.63 -1.34
CA MET A 315 21.56 -15.87 -0.66
C MET A 315 22.72 -16.43 0.17
N GLN A 316 23.96 -16.12 -0.23
CA GLN A 316 25.17 -16.44 0.53
C GLN A 316 25.21 -15.82 1.93
N CYS A 317 24.50 -14.71 2.15
CA CYS A 317 24.35 -14.09 3.47
C CYS A 317 23.41 -14.87 4.40
N HIS A 318 22.64 -15.82 3.86
CA HIS A 318 21.60 -16.58 4.57
C HIS A 318 21.73 -18.09 4.31
N PRO A 319 22.81 -18.74 4.78
CA PRO A 319 23.10 -20.14 4.44
C PRO A 319 22.02 -21.13 4.89
N ALA A 320 21.29 -20.87 5.99
CA ALA A 320 20.20 -21.73 6.41
C ALA A 320 18.96 -21.59 5.51
N LEU A 321 18.61 -20.36 5.10
CA LEU A 321 17.58 -20.13 4.08
C LEU A 321 17.98 -20.71 2.72
N GLN A 322 19.24 -20.56 2.30
CA GLN A 322 19.75 -21.18 1.07
C GLN A 322 19.57 -22.69 1.09
N LYS A 323 19.93 -23.34 2.21
CA LYS A 323 19.75 -24.78 2.37
C LYS A 323 18.27 -25.17 2.34
N LEU A 324 17.39 -24.37 2.94
CA LEU A 324 15.94 -24.57 2.88
C LEU A 324 15.41 -24.46 1.44
N GLN A 325 15.88 -23.47 0.67
CA GLN A 325 15.53 -23.27 -0.73
C GLN A 325 16.01 -24.42 -1.61
N ASN A 326 17.25 -24.87 -1.45
CA ASN A 326 17.83 -25.96 -2.23
C ASN A 326 17.17 -27.31 -1.96
N THR A 327 16.84 -27.59 -0.69
CA THR A 327 16.22 -28.87 -0.31
C THR A 327 14.71 -28.87 -0.45
N ARG A 328 14.09 -27.68 -0.55
CA ARG A 328 12.64 -27.45 -0.50
C ARG A 328 11.93 -28.20 0.64
N SER A 329 12.64 -28.48 1.74
CA SER A 329 12.18 -29.34 2.82
C SER A 329 11.81 -28.56 4.07
N PHE A 330 10.51 -28.45 4.33
CA PHE A 330 9.95 -27.79 5.52
C PHE A 330 9.89 -28.72 6.74
N LYS A 331 10.85 -29.65 6.89
CA LYS A 331 10.86 -30.63 7.98
C LYS A 331 12.18 -30.64 8.73
N GLY A 332 12.08 -30.97 10.02
CA GLY A 332 13.24 -31.27 10.88
C GLY A 332 14.20 -30.09 11.05
N LEU A 333 15.49 -30.40 10.98
CA LEU A 333 16.57 -29.47 11.32
C LEU A 333 16.70 -28.32 10.32
N THR A 334 16.39 -28.54 9.03
CA THR A 334 16.54 -27.50 7.99
C THR A 334 15.63 -26.30 8.27
N LEU A 335 14.34 -26.55 8.52
CA LEU A 335 13.38 -25.48 8.82
C LEU A 335 13.71 -24.79 10.15
N LYS A 336 14.10 -25.57 11.17
CA LYS A 336 14.49 -25.03 12.47
C LYS A 336 15.65 -24.05 12.34
N ASN A 337 16.71 -24.42 11.62
CA ASN A 337 17.88 -23.57 11.42
C ASN A 337 17.53 -22.28 10.65
N ALA A 338 16.65 -22.36 9.64
CA ALA A 338 16.19 -21.18 8.91
C ALA A 338 15.40 -20.20 9.81
N LYS A 339 14.52 -20.71 10.69
CA LYS A 339 13.81 -19.87 11.68
C LYS A 339 14.79 -19.20 12.65
N GLU A 340 15.77 -19.96 13.15
CA GLU A 340 16.80 -19.43 14.06
C GLU A 340 17.69 -18.38 13.38
N GLU A 341 18.07 -18.59 12.12
CA GLU A 341 18.83 -17.62 11.32
C GLU A 341 18.05 -16.30 11.17
N VAL A 342 16.78 -16.35 10.77
CA VAL A 342 15.93 -15.16 10.64
C VAL A 342 15.80 -14.44 11.98
N LEU A 343 15.48 -15.17 13.07
CA LEU A 343 15.35 -14.58 14.40
C LEU A 343 16.63 -13.87 14.90
N LYS A 344 17.80 -14.38 14.50
CA LYS A 344 19.10 -13.88 14.97
C LYS A 344 19.66 -12.74 14.11
N THR A 345 19.53 -12.84 12.79
CA THR A 345 20.25 -11.97 11.84
C THR A 345 19.35 -10.88 11.25
N TRP A 346 18.03 -11.07 11.27
CA TRP A 346 17.12 -10.05 10.78
C TRP A 346 16.82 -9.02 11.86
N LYS A 347 16.32 -7.86 11.44
CA LYS A 347 16.00 -6.72 12.29
C LYS A 347 14.59 -6.21 11.96
N PRO A 348 13.89 -5.60 12.93
CA PRO A 348 12.64 -4.90 12.63
C PRO A 348 12.79 -3.81 11.56
N ASN A 349 11.83 -3.73 10.65
CA ASN A 349 11.74 -2.68 9.66
C ASN A 349 11.28 -1.37 10.32
N PHE A 350 12.23 -0.56 10.78
CA PHE A 350 11.95 0.68 11.51
C PHE A 350 11.10 1.70 10.72
N ILE A 351 11.06 1.62 9.39
CA ILE A 351 10.26 2.52 8.55
C ILE A 351 8.75 2.25 8.66
N LEU A 352 8.36 1.04 9.08
CA LEU A 352 6.95 0.69 9.33
C LEU A 352 6.48 1.09 10.74
N PHE A 353 7.40 1.18 11.70
CA PHE A 353 7.11 1.61 13.05
C PHE A 353 7.15 3.13 13.12
N GLN A 354 6.03 3.78 12.78
CA GLN A 354 5.93 5.24 12.87
C GLN A 354 5.95 5.73 14.32
N TRP A 355 6.62 6.86 14.54
CA TRP A 355 6.74 7.53 15.83
C TRP A 355 5.37 7.98 16.37
N GLU A 356 5.01 7.50 17.55
CA GLU A 356 3.86 7.91 18.37
C GLU A 356 3.76 9.41 18.70
N GLY A 357 4.83 10.18 18.53
CA GLY A 357 4.93 11.58 18.98
C GLY A 357 4.63 12.61 17.90
N MET A 358 4.67 12.24 16.62
CA MET A 358 4.43 13.18 15.51
C MET A 358 3.07 13.02 14.84
N CYS A 359 2.42 11.86 14.97
CA CYS A 359 1.04 11.69 14.52
C CYS A 359 0.13 11.63 15.76
N ALA A 360 -0.82 12.56 15.86
CA ALA A 360 -1.82 12.63 16.94
C ALA A 360 -2.76 11.40 17.04
N HIS A 361 -2.45 10.30 16.34
CA HIS A 361 -3.17 9.04 16.42
C HIS A 361 -2.45 8.07 17.36
N HIS A 362 -2.70 8.24 18.66
CA HIS A 362 -2.57 7.19 19.69
C HIS A 362 -3.43 5.93 19.41
N LEU A 363 -4.19 5.89 18.30
CA LEU A 363 -5.16 4.83 18.01
C LEU A 363 -4.55 3.50 17.55
N PHE A 364 -3.24 3.45 17.27
CA PHE A 364 -2.57 2.23 16.78
C PHE A 364 -1.32 1.83 17.58
N SER A 365 -1.01 2.57 18.64
CA SER A 365 0.02 2.19 19.58
C SER A 365 -0.58 1.22 20.59
N MET A 366 -0.21 -0.06 20.48
CA MET A 366 -0.25 -0.96 21.61
C MET A 366 0.59 -0.36 22.75
N LYS A 367 0.33 -0.69 24.02
CA LYS A 367 1.09 -0.15 25.18
C LYS A 367 2.63 -0.33 25.09
N ASP A 368 3.12 -1.14 24.17
CA ASP A 368 4.54 -1.39 23.88
C ASP A 368 5.05 -0.75 22.57
N GLY A 369 4.22 0.02 21.87
CA GLY A 369 4.50 0.68 20.60
C GLY A 369 4.64 -0.27 19.41
N SER A 370 4.15 -1.51 19.49
CA SER A 370 4.13 -2.44 18.35
C SER A 370 2.91 -2.19 17.45
N SER A 371 3.15 -2.09 16.13
CA SER A 371 2.07 -1.99 15.14
C SER A 371 1.42 -3.36 14.92
N ASP A 372 0.08 -3.39 14.91
CA ASP A 372 -0.69 -4.54 14.43
C ASP A 372 -0.75 -4.47 12.89
N THR A 373 0.24 -5.06 12.25
CA THR A 373 0.37 -5.14 10.79
C THR A 373 0.57 -6.59 10.40
N ASN A 374 -0.48 -7.39 10.51
CA ASN A 374 -0.47 -8.77 10.04
C ASN A 374 -0.48 -8.88 8.50
N GLN A 375 -0.01 -7.88 7.74
CA GLN A 375 -0.07 -7.92 6.28
C GLN A 375 0.92 -8.96 5.73
N HIS A 376 0.46 -9.81 4.82
CA HIS A 376 1.35 -10.72 4.12
C HIS A 376 2.19 -9.94 3.10
N PRO A 377 3.52 -10.15 3.00
CA PRO A 377 4.36 -9.53 1.99
C PRO A 377 3.95 -9.78 0.53
N GLN A 378 3.08 -10.78 0.33
CA GLN A 378 2.58 -11.21 -0.97
C GLN A 378 1.13 -10.77 -1.23
N SER A 379 0.47 -10.07 -0.30
CA SER A 379 -0.94 -9.65 -0.48
C SER A 379 -1.14 -8.86 -1.77
N GLU A 380 -0.16 -8.02 -2.11
CA GLU A 380 -0.21 -7.11 -3.27
C GLU A 380 0.56 -7.65 -4.48
N LEU A 381 1.18 -8.83 -4.38
CA LEU A 381 2.12 -9.32 -5.41
C LEU A 381 1.44 -9.45 -6.78
N PHE A 382 0.19 -9.90 -6.76
CA PHE A 382 -0.63 -10.04 -7.96
C PHE A 382 -0.86 -8.70 -8.65
N ASP A 383 -1.17 -7.66 -7.89
CA ASP A 383 -1.44 -6.33 -8.44
C ASP A 383 -0.18 -5.77 -9.12
N TYR A 384 0.99 -5.92 -8.50
CA TYR A 384 2.26 -5.52 -9.12
C TYR A 384 2.58 -6.32 -10.38
N PHE A 385 2.35 -7.62 -10.37
CA PHE A 385 2.56 -8.47 -11.54
C PHE A 385 1.62 -8.07 -12.68
N TYR A 386 0.33 -7.90 -12.38
CA TYR A 386 -0.68 -7.48 -13.33
C TYR A 386 -0.38 -6.09 -13.90
N MET A 387 0.07 -5.15 -13.08
CA MET A 387 0.54 -3.85 -13.53
C MET A 387 1.72 -3.95 -14.48
N CYS A 388 2.70 -4.81 -14.19
CA CYS A 388 3.83 -5.03 -15.10
C CYS A 388 3.35 -5.57 -16.45
N MET A 389 2.41 -6.53 -16.45
CA MET A 389 1.86 -7.08 -17.69
C MET A 389 1.09 -6.03 -18.50
N THR A 390 0.16 -5.32 -17.87
CA THR A 390 -0.71 -4.34 -18.56
C THR A 390 0.01 -3.09 -19.07
N SER A 391 1.19 -2.78 -18.51
CA SER A 391 2.04 -1.67 -18.96
C SER A 391 3.14 -2.07 -19.95
N SER A 392 3.21 -3.36 -20.31
CA SER A 392 4.23 -3.90 -21.21
C SER A 392 3.77 -3.91 -22.67
N TYR A 393 4.72 -3.72 -23.57
CA TYR A 393 4.55 -4.05 -24.99
C TYR A 393 4.60 -5.57 -25.19
N ASP A 394 4.10 -6.06 -26.32
CA ASP A 394 3.98 -7.50 -26.62
C ASP A 394 5.32 -8.25 -26.49
N ASP A 395 6.43 -7.63 -26.90
CA ASP A 395 7.78 -8.18 -26.81
C ASP A 395 8.28 -8.34 -25.36
N GLN A 396 7.88 -7.44 -24.47
CA GLN A 396 8.20 -7.47 -23.04
C GLN A 396 7.32 -8.44 -22.26
N LEU A 397 6.10 -8.71 -22.74
CA LEU A 397 5.16 -9.61 -22.09
C LEU A 397 5.76 -11.03 -22.03
N ALA A 398 6.37 -11.50 -23.12
CA ALA A 398 7.04 -12.79 -23.15
C ALA A 398 8.11 -12.93 -22.05
N VAL A 399 8.93 -11.88 -21.85
CA VAL A 399 9.92 -11.86 -20.78
C VAL A 399 9.25 -11.94 -19.40
N LEU A 400 8.20 -11.13 -19.15
CA LEU A 400 7.49 -11.14 -17.87
C LEU A 400 6.86 -12.49 -17.53
N LEU A 401 6.34 -13.21 -18.52
CA LEU A 401 5.76 -14.54 -18.31
C LEU A 401 6.79 -15.61 -17.93
N THR A 402 8.08 -15.37 -18.22
CA THR A 402 9.19 -16.27 -17.84
C THR A 402 9.83 -15.92 -16.49
N VAL A 403 9.51 -14.77 -15.90
CA VAL A 403 10.07 -14.35 -14.62
C VAL A 403 9.48 -15.19 -13.49
N LEU A 404 10.34 -15.65 -12.57
CA LEU A 404 9.92 -16.34 -11.35
C LEU A 404 8.92 -15.47 -10.59
N ARG A 405 7.79 -16.03 -10.16
CA ARG A 405 6.73 -15.27 -9.46
C ARG A 405 7.00 -15.13 -7.96
N THR A 406 8.25 -14.83 -7.61
CA THR A 406 8.63 -14.48 -6.25
C THR A 406 8.39 -12.99 -6.00
N THR A 407 8.22 -12.63 -4.73
CA THR A 407 8.03 -11.23 -4.29
C THR A 407 9.14 -10.34 -4.81
N PHE A 408 10.39 -10.81 -4.67
CA PHE A 408 11.55 -10.08 -5.13
C PHE A 408 11.52 -9.84 -6.65
N SER A 409 11.29 -10.89 -7.44
CA SER A 409 11.42 -10.82 -8.90
C SER A 409 10.36 -9.91 -9.53
N VAL A 410 9.10 -10.03 -9.10
CA VAL A 410 8.01 -9.20 -9.61
C VAL A 410 8.23 -7.73 -9.24
N LEU A 411 8.56 -7.45 -7.97
CA LEU A 411 8.75 -6.07 -7.54
C LEU A 411 10.04 -5.46 -8.09
N LYS A 412 11.11 -6.23 -8.30
CA LYS A 412 12.31 -5.77 -9.01
C LYS A 412 11.97 -5.31 -10.43
N GLN A 413 11.10 -6.04 -11.15
CA GLN A 413 10.64 -5.61 -12.47
C GLN A 413 9.82 -4.32 -12.40
N PHE A 414 8.89 -4.23 -11.45
CA PHE A 414 8.10 -3.02 -11.22
C PHE A 414 8.99 -1.79 -10.94
N PHE A 415 9.94 -1.92 -10.02
CA PHE A 415 10.85 -0.82 -9.66
C PHE A 415 11.81 -0.49 -10.81
N THR A 416 12.31 -1.47 -11.57
CA THR A 416 13.14 -1.23 -12.75
C THR A 416 12.41 -0.39 -13.79
N ARG A 417 11.13 -0.69 -14.04
CA ARG A 417 10.28 0.10 -14.94
C ARG A 417 10.04 1.50 -14.41
N THR A 418 9.78 1.62 -13.10
CA THR A 418 9.59 2.91 -12.42
C THR A 418 10.83 3.80 -12.56
N ILE A 419 12.02 3.25 -12.30
CA ILE A 419 13.30 3.94 -12.44
C ILE A 419 13.52 4.38 -13.89
N THR A 420 13.29 3.47 -14.85
CA THR A 420 13.42 3.77 -16.29
C THR A 420 12.49 4.90 -16.72
N ALA A 421 11.24 4.89 -16.25
CA ALA A 421 10.27 5.95 -16.52
C ALA A 421 10.73 7.29 -15.94
N LEU A 422 11.15 7.32 -14.66
CA LEU A 422 11.65 8.53 -14.01
C LEU A 422 12.89 9.10 -14.72
N GLN A 423 13.80 8.24 -15.16
CA GLN A 423 14.97 8.66 -15.95
C GLN A 423 14.56 9.25 -17.30
N THR A 424 13.60 8.63 -17.99
CA THR A 424 13.06 9.14 -19.27
C THR A 424 12.37 10.49 -19.11
N LEU A 425 11.77 10.74 -17.95
CA LEU A 425 11.03 11.95 -17.61
C LEU A 425 11.90 13.03 -16.95
N LYS A 426 13.17 12.73 -16.68
CA LYS A 426 14.10 13.67 -16.04
C LYS A 426 14.18 14.97 -16.84
N GLY A 427 13.98 16.10 -16.15
CA GLY A 427 13.94 17.43 -16.76
C GLY A 427 12.63 17.78 -17.49
N ARG A 428 11.69 16.84 -17.63
CA ARG A 428 10.35 17.07 -18.20
C ARG A 428 9.25 17.11 -17.15
N VAL A 429 9.53 16.51 -15.99
CA VAL A 429 8.61 16.40 -14.86
C VAL A 429 9.22 17.10 -13.65
N THR A 430 8.37 17.81 -12.92
CA THR A 430 8.66 18.27 -11.55
C THR A 430 7.63 17.68 -10.61
N ILE A 431 8.10 17.06 -9.53
CA ILE A 431 7.31 16.52 -8.42
C ILE A 431 7.57 17.43 -7.23
N GLU A 432 6.61 18.26 -6.88
CA GLU A 432 6.65 19.06 -5.66
C GLU A 432 6.01 18.27 -4.52
N VAL A 433 6.64 18.23 -3.35
CA VAL A 433 6.09 17.58 -2.16
C VAL A 433 5.87 18.59 -1.06
N VAL A 434 4.63 18.74 -0.60
CA VAL A 434 4.23 19.69 0.44
C VAL A 434 3.77 18.93 1.67
N ILE A 435 4.36 19.23 2.83
CA ILE A 435 3.98 18.60 4.10
C ILE A 435 2.97 19.46 4.85
N GLU A 436 1.70 19.26 4.54
CA GLU A 436 0.56 19.96 5.15
C GLU A 436 -0.69 19.08 5.04
N ASP A 437 -1.76 19.43 5.75
CA ASP A 437 -3.07 18.88 5.43
C ASP A 437 -3.55 19.35 4.04
N ALA A 438 -4.48 18.62 3.43
CA ALA A 438 -4.94 18.91 2.07
C ALA A 438 -5.47 20.35 1.89
N ILE A 439 -6.12 20.93 2.91
CA ILE A 439 -6.74 22.25 2.83
C ILE A 439 -5.67 23.33 2.98
N SER A 440 -4.87 23.26 4.05
CA SER A 440 -3.80 24.23 4.30
C SER A 440 -2.71 24.15 3.24
N GLY A 441 -2.35 22.93 2.83
CA GLY A 441 -1.37 22.69 1.77
C GLY A 441 -1.78 23.30 0.44
N LEU A 442 -3.06 23.17 0.06
CA LEU A 442 -3.57 23.81 -1.15
C LEU A 442 -3.52 25.35 -1.06
N GLN A 443 -3.90 25.92 0.09
CA GLN A 443 -3.78 27.36 0.30
C GLN A 443 -2.33 27.82 0.22
N CYS A 444 -1.40 27.08 0.83
CA CYS A 444 0.04 27.35 0.75
C CYS A 444 0.51 27.32 -0.71
N ILE A 445 0.18 26.28 -1.48
CA ILE A 445 0.57 26.17 -2.90
C ILE A 445 0.08 27.37 -3.73
N LEU A 446 -1.13 27.88 -3.44
CA LEU A 446 -1.74 28.99 -4.17
C LEU A 446 -1.25 30.37 -3.73
N THR A 447 -0.79 30.52 -2.48
CA THR A 447 -0.45 31.82 -1.89
C THR A 447 1.05 32.04 -1.66
N ASP A 448 1.84 30.96 -1.65
CA ASP A 448 3.27 31.01 -1.38
C ASP A 448 4.03 31.69 -2.53
N ARG A 449 4.52 32.90 -2.25
CA ARG A 449 5.32 33.70 -3.20
C ARG A 449 6.75 33.21 -3.34
N SER A 450 7.23 32.35 -2.44
CA SER A 450 8.57 31.74 -2.48
C SER A 450 8.63 30.56 -3.47
N ARG A 451 7.47 30.02 -3.85
CA ARG A 451 7.36 28.94 -4.83
C ARG A 451 7.90 29.38 -6.20
N PRO A 452 8.74 28.56 -6.86
CA PRO A 452 9.28 28.89 -8.18
C PRO A 452 8.16 29.23 -9.17
N LYS A 453 8.32 30.34 -9.91
CA LYS A 453 7.31 30.80 -10.89
C LYS A 453 6.99 29.79 -12.00
N ALA A 454 7.89 28.83 -12.21
CA ALA A 454 7.70 27.75 -13.18
C ALA A 454 6.72 26.67 -12.69
N TYR A 455 6.42 26.61 -11.39
CA TYR A 455 5.54 25.60 -10.84
C TYR A 455 4.07 25.92 -11.16
N PRO A 456 3.21 24.91 -11.34
CA PRO A 456 1.82 25.13 -11.74
C PRO A 456 1.06 25.87 -10.65
N SER A 457 0.54 27.05 -10.95
CA SER A 457 -0.39 27.80 -10.09
C SER A 457 -1.87 27.53 -10.41
N LYS A 458 -2.11 26.74 -11.47
CA LYS A 458 -3.43 26.27 -11.90
C LYS A 458 -3.32 24.77 -12.13
N PHE A 459 -4.32 24.03 -11.66
CA PHE A 459 -4.35 22.58 -11.75
C PHE A 459 -5.51 22.15 -12.64
N THR A 460 -5.24 21.29 -13.62
CA THR A 460 -6.29 20.69 -14.45
C THR A 460 -7.00 19.56 -13.72
N ARG A 461 -6.30 18.89 -12.79
CA ARG A 461 -6.79 17.82 -11.92
C ARG A 461 -6.10 17.90 -10.57
N MET A 462 -6.82 17.54 -9.52
CA MET A 462 -6.29 17.41 -8.17
C MET A 462 -6.71 16.04 -7.64
N TRP A 463 -5.84 15.36 -6.92
CA TRP A 463 -6.14 14.07 -6.31
C TRP A 463 -5.77 14.19 -4.84
N LEU A 464 -6.75 14.45 -3.98
CA LEU A 464 -6.53 14.64 -2.55
C LEU A 464 -6.65 13.31 -1.82
N SER A 465 -5.69 12.40 -2.08
CA SER A 465 -5.58 11.04 -1.51
C SER A 465 -6.86 10.19 -1.69
N ASN A 466 -7.92 10.51 -0.96
CA ASN A 466 -9.20 9.82 -0.89
C ASN A 466 -10.35 10.61 -1.53
N PHE A 467 -10.12 11.86 -1.91
CA PHE A 467 -11.11 12.73 -2.54
C PHE A 467 -10.59 13.14 -3.92
N PRO A 468 -11.24 12.70 -5.02
CA PRO A 468 -10.98 13.27 -6.33
C PRO A 468 -11.40 14.74 -6.40
#